data_AF-A0A533HSR3-F1
#
_entry.id   AF-A0A533HSR3-F1
#
_cell.length_a   1.000
_cell.length_b   1.000
_cell.length_c   1.000
_cell.angle_alpha   90.00
_cell.angle_beta   90.00
_cell.angle_gamma   90.00
#
_symmetry.space_group_name_H-M   'P 1'
#
loop_
_entity.id
_entity.type
_entity.pdbx_description
1 polymer ?
#
loop_
_entity_poly.entity_id
_entity_poly.type
_entity_poly.pdbx_seq_one_letter_code
_entity_poly.pdbx_strand_id
1 'polypeptide(L)' 'DFGIVNLTTYKCTLNNEMPTLTEHKEIKWLEPDELAKLDWAPADIPTVEIIVKGKN' A
#
# COMPACT_ATOMS: atom_id res chain seq x y z
N ASP A 1 19.40 15.37 16.51
CA ASP A 1 19.22 14.23 15.59
C ASP A 1 17.78 14.03 15.26
N PHE A 2 17.50 13.80 13.98
CA PHE A 2 16.19 13.32 13.55
C PHE A 2 16.12 11.80 13.78
N GLY A 3 14.97 11.28 14.19
CA GLY A 3 14.80 9.85 14.52
C GLY A 3 14.84 8.94 13.29
N ILE A 4 15.18 7.66 13.51
CA ILE A 4 15.07 6.61 12.49
C ILE A 4 13.62 6.10 12.50
N VAL A 5 12.98 6.10 11.33
CA VAL A 5 11.64 5.53 11.12
C VAL A 5 11.77 4.25 10.30
N ASN A 6 11.17 3.16 10.78
CA ASN A 6 11.11 1.88 10.07
C ASN A 6 9.65 1.61 9.67
N LEU A 7 9.40 1.40 8.38
CA LEU A 7 8.09 1.03 7.86
C LEU A 7 8.15 -0.42 7.35
N THR A 8 7.11 -1.19 7.68
CA THR A 8 6.98 -2.59 7.25
C THR A 8 5.64 -2.77 6.55
N THR A 9 5.67 -3.41 5.37
CA THR A 9 4.46 -3.75 4.61
C THR A 9 4.05 -5.20 4.86
N TYR A 10 2.75 -5.43 5.02
CA TYR A 10 2.15 -6.77 5.10
C TYR A 10 1.20 -7.01 3.93
N LYS A 11 1.27 -8.21 3.33
CA LYS A 11 0.32 -8.68 2.32
C LYS A 11 -0.68 -9.61 3.00
N CYS A 12 -1.97 -9.37 2.80
CA CYS A 12 -3.04 -10.21 3.34
C CYS A 12 -4.19 -10.35 2.33
N THR A 13 -5.08 -11.29 2.62
CA THR A 13 -6.36 -11.46 1.92
C THR A 13 -7.48 -11.06 2.86
N LEU A 14 -8.53 -10.41 2.34
CA LEU A 14 -9.71 -10.12 3.13
C LEU A 14 -10.46 -11.40 3.50
N ASN A 15 -11.01 -11.44 4.71
CA ASN A 15 -11.78 -12.54 5.26
C ASN A 15 -13.27 -12.49 4.87
N ASN A 16 -13.57 -12.14 3.60
CA ASN A 16 -14.91 -11.91 3.05
C ASN A 16 -15.68 -10.69 3.62
N GLU A 17 -15.02 -9.83 4.40
CA GLU A 17 -15.59 -8.59 4.90
C GLU A 17 -14.83 -7.37 4.35
N MET A 18 -15.57 -6.29 4.08
CA MET A 18 -14.98 -5.03 3.64
C MET A 18 -14.48 -4.22 4.83
N PRO A 19 -13.32 -3.54 4.72
CA PRO A 19 -12.85 -2.65 5.77
C PRO A 19 -13.84 -1.50 6.03
N THR A 20 -14.11 -1.21 7.29
CA THR A 20 -14.82 0.01 7.71
C THR A 20 -13.82 1.15 7.88
N LEU A 21 -14.04 2.27 7.19
CA LEU A 21 -13.20 3.45 7.33
C LEU A 21 -13.50 4.18 8.64
N THR A 22 -12.57 4.14 9.59
CA THR A 22 -12.70 4.83 10.88
C THR A 22 -11.94 6.16 10.93
N GLU A 23 -10.89 6.31 10.12
CA GLU A 23 -10.00 7.48 10.11
C GLU A 23 -9.74 8.05 8.71
N HIS A 24 -9.53 7.18 7.71
CA HIS A 24 -9.25 7.61 6.34
C HIS A 24 -10.51 8.08 5.61
N LYS A 25 -10.33 9.08 4.73
CA LYS A 25 -11.44 9.69 3.96
C LYS A 25 -11.95 8.80 2.83
N GLU A 26 -11.10 7.94 2.26
CA GLU A 26 -11.42 7.14 1.08
C GLU A 26 -10.57 5.87 1.02
N ILE A 27 -11.10 4.83 0.39
CA ILE A 27 -10.38 3.63 -0.04
C ILE A 27 -10.78 3.29 -1.47
N LYS A 28 -9.81 2.83 -2.26
CA LYS A 28 -10.02 2.41 -3.66
C LYS A 28 -9.31 1.10 -3.92
N TRP A 29 -10.02 0.16 -4.55
CA TRP A 29 -9.43 -1.05 -5.12
C TRP A 29 -8.89 -0.74 -6.51
N LEU A 30 -7.67 -1.20 -6.77
CA LEU A 30 -6.93 -0.97 -7.99
C LEU A 30 -6.25 -2.26 -8.42
N GLU A 31 -6.12 -2.45 -9.72
CA GLU A 31 -5.24 -3.47 -10.26
C GLU A 31 -3.77 -3.12 -9.98
N PRO A 32 -2.86 -4.10 -9.86
CA PRO A 32 -1.46 -3.84 -9.52
C PRO A 32 -0.77 -2.82 -10.41
N ASP A 33 -1.03 -2.83 -11.73
CA ASP A 33 -0.43 -1.90 -12.69
C ASP A 33 -0.95 -0.46 -12.57
N GLU A 34 -2.15 -0.27 -12.00
CA GLU A 34 -2.71 1.05 -11.73
C GLU A 34 -2.03 1.74 -10.55
N LEU A 35 -1.44 0.99 -9.61
CA LEU A 35 -0.72 1.55 -8.47
C LEU A 35 0.43 2.46 -8.93
N ALA A 36 1.09 2.13 -10.04
CA ALA A 36 2.19 2.93 -10.59
C ALA A 36 1.76 4.32 -11.12
N LYS A 37 0.46 4.59 -11.23
CA LYS A 37 -0.09 5.87 -11.73
C LYS A 37 -0.37 6.87 -10.61
N LEU A 38 -0.27 6.46 -9.34
CA LEU A 38 -0.52 7.31 -8.18
C LEU A 38 0.77 8.00 -7.70
N ASP A 39 0.60 9.14 -7.02
CA ASP A 39 1.69 9.87 -6.38
C ASP A 39 1.95 9.30 -4.98
N TRP A 40 2.94 8.42 -4.87
CA TRP A 40 3.32 7.76 -3.62
C TRP A 40 4.41 8.53 -2.88
N ALA A 41 4.36 8.50 -1.55
CA ALA A 41 5.47 9.02 -0.76
C ALA A 41 6.74 8.20 -1.00
N PRO A 42 7.95 8.79 -0.89
CA PRO A 42 9.20 8.10 -1.19
C PRO A 42 9.43 6.80 -0.41
N ALA A 43 8.87 6.69 0.80
CA ALA A 43 9.00 5.51 1.64
C ALA A 43 8.14 4.32 1.17
N ASP A 44 7.08 4.57 0.38
CA ASP A 44 6.14 3.55 -0.09
C ASP A 44 6.49 3.01 -1.48
N ILE A 45 7.26 3.77 -2.28
CA ILE A 45 7.67 3.39 -3.65
C ILE A 45 8.27 1.97 -3.72
N PRO A 46 9.19 1.55 -2.82
CA PRO A 46 9.78 0.21 -2.89
C PRO A 46 8.72 -0.90 -2.81
N THR A 47 7.72 -0.72 -1.95
CA THR A 47 6.62 -1.67 -1.78
C THR A 47 5.73 -1.70 -3.03
N VAL A 48 5.37 -0.54 -3.57
CA VAL A 48 4.54 -0.45 -4.79
C VAL A 48 5.21 -1.17 -5.95
N GLU A 49 6.53 -1.00 -6.14
CA GLU A 49 7.27 -1.71 -7.18
C GLU A 49 7.24 -3.24 -7.01
N ILE A 50 7.32 -3.75 -5.78
CA ILE A 50 7.24 -5.20 -5.50
C ILE A 50 5.87 -5.74 -5.91
N ILE A 51 4.80 -5.01 -5.58
CA ILE A 51 3.42 -5.39 -5.91
C ILE A 51 3.20 -5.36 -7.42
N VAL A 52 3.58 -4.27 -8.10
CA VAL A 52 3.45 -4.10 -9.56
C VAL A 52 4.23 -5.19 -10.32
N LYS A 53 5.44 -5.53 -9.86
CA LYS A 53 6.28 -6.56 -10.49
C LYS A 53 5.79 -8.00 -10.21
N GLY A 54 4.82 -8.19 -9.32
CA GLY A 54 4.23 -9.50 -9.05
C GLY A 54 5.19 -10.52 -8.41
N LYS A 55 6.18 -10.07 -7.63
CA LYS A 55 7.04 -11.01 -6.91
C LYS A 55 6.25 -11.61 -5.74
N ASN A 56 5.86 -12.88 -5.90
CA ASN A 56 5.40 -13.74 -4.82
C ASN A 56 6.59 -14.31 -4.05
#